data_AF-A0A2J8L7A3-F1
#
_entry.id   AF-A0A2J8L7A3-F1
#
_cell.length_a   1.000
_cell.length_b   1.000
_cell.length_c   1.000
_cell.angle_alpha   90.00
_cell.angle_beta   90.00
_cell.angle_gamma   90.00
#
_symmetry.space_group_name_H-M   'P 1'
#
loop_
_entity.id
_entity.type
_entity.pdbx_description
1 polymer ?
#
loop_
_entity_poly.entity_id
_entity_poly.type
_entity_poly.pdbx_seq_one_letter_code
_entity_poly.pdbx_strand_id
1 'polypeptide(L)'
;MAENSVLTSTTGRTSLADSSIFDSKVTEISKENLLIGSTSYVEEEMPQIETRVILVQEAAKQEELIKALKDIKVGFVKMESVEEFEGLDSPEFENVFVVTDFQDSVFNDLYKADCRVIGPPVVLNCSQKGEPLPFSCRPLYCTSMMNLVLCFTGFRKKE
;
A
#
# COMPACT_ATOMS: atom_id res chain seq x y z
N MET A 1 -37.10 -28.93 50.68
CA MET A 1 -38.54 -29.20 50.47
C MET A 1 -38.86 -28.70 49.08
N ALA A 2 -39.45 -29.58 48.27
CA ALA A 2 -39.84 -29.34 46.88
C ALA A 2 -40.84 -28.19 46.78
N GLU A 3 -40.99 -27.56 45.60
CA GLU A 3 -42.15 -27.71 44.71
C GLU A 3 -41.76 -27.40 43.26
N ASN A 4 -42.28 -28.21 42.33
CA ASN A 4 -42.10 -28.14 40.89
C ASN A 4 -43.06 -27.11 40.28
N SER A 5 -42.70 -26.49 39.15
CA SER A 5 -43.70 -26.01 38.20
C SER A 5 -43.19 -26.15 36.76
N VAL A 6 -43.80 -27.11 36.08
CA VAL A 6 -43.77 -27.31 34.62
C VAL A 6 -44.79 -26.36 34.01
N LEU A 7 -44.39 -25.52 33.06
CA LEU A 7 -45.31 -24.90 32.11
C LEU A 7 -44.70 -24.87 30.71
N THR A 8 -45.53 -25.27 29.76
CA THR A 8 -45.24 -25.70 28.40
C THR A 8 -45.27 -24.56 27.39
N SER A 9 -44.36 -24.69 26.41
CA SER A 9 -44.40 -24.21 25.02
C SER A 9 -45.26 -22.99 24.63
N THR A 10 -44.60 -21.94 24.13
CA THR A 10 -45.09 -21.21 22.95
C THR A 10 -43.94 -20.88 22.00
N THR A 11 -44.22 -21.15 20.73
CA THR A 11 -43.44 -20.96 19.53
C THR A 11 -42.81 -19.56 19.42
N GLY A 12 -41.49 -19.49 19.53
CA GLY A 12 -40.69 -18.34 19.11
C GLY A 12 -39.61 -18.83 18.14
N ARG A 13 -39.92 -18.81 16.84
CA ARG A 13 -38.91 -19.02 15.78
C ARG A 13 -37.97 -17.82 15.80
N THR A 14 -36.86 -17.93 16.52
CA THR A 14 -35.67 -17.13 16.25
C THR A 14 -34.67 -18.06 15.60
N SER A 15 -34.51 -17.90 14.29
CA SER A 15 -33.54 -18.63 13.49
C SER A 15 -32.15 -18.13 13.86
N LEU A 16 -31.50 -18.85 14.78
CA LEU A 16 -30.05 -18.83 14.90
C LEU A 16 -29.50 -19.47 13.63
N ALA A 17 -29.16 -18.65 12.64
CA ALA A 17 -28.35 -19.08 11.52
C ALA A 17 -26.91 -19.20 12.02
N ASP A 18 -26.59 -20.33 12.64
CA ASP A 18 -25.22 -20.75 12.87
C ASP A 18 -24.74 -21.44 11.60
N SER A 19 -24.23 -20.64 10.65
CA SER A 19 -23.61 -21.15 9.43
C SER A 19 -22.10 -21.25 9.64
N SER A 20 -21.67 -22.05 10.61
CA SER A 20 -20.36 -22.68 10.58
C SER A 20 -20.43 -23.85 9.59
N ILE A 21 -19.90 -23.67 8.38
CA ILE A 21 -19.20 -24.66 7.53
C ILE A 21 -18.60 -23.82 6.40
N PHE A 22 -17.34 -23.42 6.55
CA PHE A 22 -16.47 -23.28 5.40
C PHE A 22 -15.51 -24.46 5.47
N ASP A 23 -15.86 -25.52 4.74
CA ASP A 23 -14.97 -26.65 4.48
C ASP A 23 -13.88 -26.16 3.53
N SER A 24 -12.81 -25.60 4.09
CA SER A 24 -11.61 -25.25 3.33
C SER A 24 -10.87 -26.53 2.96
N LYS A 25 -11.31 -27.17 1.89
CA LYS A 25 -10.55 -28.23 1.23
C LYS A 25 -9.39 -27.61 0.47
N VAL A 26 -8.29 -27.35 1.18
CA VAL A 26 -6.99 -27.02 0.56
C VAL A 26 -6.59 -28.21 -0.30
N THR A 27 -6.63 -28.03 -1.61
CA THR A 27 -6.00 -28.94 -2.55
C THR A 27 -4.75 -28.24 -3.07
N GLU A 28 -3.60 -28.62 -2.52
CA GLU A 28 -2.30 -28.31 -3.11
C GLU A 28 -2.25 -28.90 -4.52
N ILE A 29 -2.15 -28.03 -5.52
CA ILE A 29 -1.64 -28.41 -6.83
C ILE A 29 -0.52 -27.46 -7.18
N SER A 30 0.67 -28.03 -7.02
CA SER A 30 1.94 -27.53 -7.49
C SER A 30 1.93 -27.30 -9.00
N LYS A 31 2.68 -26.28 -9.40
CA LYS A 31 3.31 -26.07 -10.70
C LYS A 31 2.43 -25.68 -11.89
N GLU A 32 2.95 -24.63 -12.53
CA GLU A 32 2.91 -24.27 -13.95
C GLU A 32 1.54 -24.23 -14.60
N ASN A 33 1.12 -23.03 -15.03
CA ASN A 33 0.54 -22.82 -16.35
C ASN A 33 0.47 -21.32 -16.66
N LEU A 34 1.44 -20.90 -17.48
CA LEU A 34 1.28 -19.82 -18.44
C LEU A 34 0.06 -20.16 -19.30
N LEU A 35 -1.06 -19.45 -19.13
CA LEU A 35 -2.20 -19.61 -20.03
C LEU A 35 -2.82 -18.25 -20.32
N ILE A 36 -2.39 -17.71 -21.46
CA ILE A 36 -3.09 -16.67 -22.22
C ILE A 36 -4.42 -17.31 -22.64
N GLY A 37 -5.52 -16.85 -22.07
CA GLY A 37 -6.86 -17.29 -22.41
C GLY A 37 -7.78 -16.08 -22.51
N SER A 38 -7.99 -15.61 -23.75
CA SER A 38 -8.95 -14.57 -24.07
C SER A 38 -10.35 -14.98 -23.63
N THR A 39 -10.90 -14.28 -22.66
CA THR A 39 -12.35 -14.20 -22.44
C THR A 39 -12.79 -12.79 -22.78
N SER A 40 -13.65 -12.65 -23.80
CA SER A 40 -14.28 -11.38 -24.15
C SER A 40 -15.33 -11.01 -23.10
N TYR A 41 -14.87 -10.57 -21.94
CA TYR A 41 -15.55 -9.58 -21.15
C TYR A 41 -14.99 -8.22 -21.58
N VAL A 42 -15.78 -7.15 -21.53
CA VAL A 42 -15.19 -5.81 -21.55
C VAL A 42 -14.45 -5.68 -20.23
N GLU A 43 -13.26 -6.25 -20.16
CA GLU A 43 -12.26 -5.84 -19.21
C GLU A 43 -11.99 -4.40 -19.60
N GLU A 44 -12.47 -3.46 -18.79
CA GLU A 44 -11.77 -2.19 -18.69
C GLU A 44 -10.35 -2.58 -18.29
N GLU A 45 -9.49 -2.82 -19.30
CA GLU A 45 -8.07 -3.05 -19.10
C GLU A 45 -7.61 -1.86 -18.29
N MET A 46 -7.30 -2.10 -17.01
CA MET A 46 -6.74 -1.07 -16.16
C MET A 46 -5.57 -0.47 -16.92
N PRO A 47 -5.53 0.86 -17.10
CA PRO A 47 -4.46 1.48 -17.84
C PRO A 47 -3.14 1.02 -17.22
N GLN A 48 -2.25 0.48 -18.06
CA GLN A 48 -0.90 0.06 -17.68
C GLN A 48 -0.08 1.33 -17.44
N ILE A 49 -0.37 2.02 -16.34
CA ILE A 49 0.26 3.28 -15.99
C ILE A 49 1.67 3.00 -15.47
N GLU A 50 2.67 3.66 -16.04
CA GLU A 50 4.06 3.41 -15.66
C GLU A 50 4.41 4.23 -14.40
N THR A 51 5.12 3.63 -13.44
CA THR A 51 5.55 4.39 -12.25
C THR A 51 6.73 5.30 -12.57
N ARG A 52 6.58 6.58 -12.26
CA ARG A 52 7.65 7.59 -12.38
C ARG A 52 8.01 8.16 -11.01
N VAL A 53 9.30 8.18 -10.71
CA VAL A 53 9.81 8.73 -9.44
C VAL A 53 10.14 10.20 -9.59
N ILE A 54 9.79 11.00 -8.59
CA ILE A 54 10.05 12.43 -8.55
C ILE A 54 10.94 12.72 -7.35
N LEU A 55 12.17 13.12 -7.63
CA LEU A 55 13.15 13.51 -6.63
C LEU A 55 12.90 14.96 -6.24
N VAL A 56 12.46 15.18 -5.00
CA VAL A 56 12.10 16.50 -4.50
C VAL A 56 13.30 17.14 -3.83
N GLN A 57 13.67 18.34 -4.28
CA GLN A 57 14.68 19.21 -3.66
C GLN A 57 16.00 18.48 -3.34
N GLU A 58 16.31 18.30 -2.05
CA GLU A 58 17.57 17.69 -1.60
C GLU A 58 17.71 16.23 -2.04
N ALA A 59 16.60 15.51 -2.22
CA ALA A 59 16.63 14.14 -2.76
C ALA A 59 17.29 14.09 -4.15
N ALA A 60 17.17 15.17 -4.95
CA ALA A 60 17.75 15.23 -6.29
C ALA A 60 19.28 15.40 -6.31
N LYS A 61 19.91 15.72 -5.17
CA LYS A 61 21.36 15.87 -5.00
C LYS A 61 22.04 14.58 -4.54
N GLN A 62 21.28 13.61 -4.01
CA GLN A 62 21.82 12.35 -3.52
C GLN A 62 22.19 11.42 -4.69
N GLU A 63 23.48 11.29 -4.99
CA GLU A 63 23.97 10.45 -6.10
C GLU A 63 23.66 8.96 -5.89
N GLU A 64 23.72 8.48 -4.65
CA GLU A 64 23.37 7.10 -4.29
C GLU A 64 21.93 6.76 -4.66
N LEU A 65 21.01 7.71 -4.49
CA LEU A 65 19.60 7.56 -4.81
C LEU A 65 19.38 7.48 -6.33
N ILE A 66 20.08 8.33 -7.09
CA ILE A 66 20.04 8.32 -8.56
C ILE A 66 20.58 6.99 -9.11
N LYS A 67 21.67 6.49 -8.53
CA LYS A 67 22.22 5.18 -8.89
C LYS A 67 21.22 4.06 -8.59
N ALA A 68 20.62 4.06 -7.40
CA ALA A 68 19.62 3.08 -7.02
C ALA A 68 18.42 3.05 -7.98
N LEU A 69 17.93 4.22 -8.41
CA LEU A 69 16.84 4.33 -9.39
C LEU A 69 17.20 3.74 -10.76
N LYS A 70 18.45 3.93 -11.21
CA LYS A 70 18.95 3.31 -12.45
C LYS A 70 19.04 1.78 -12.31
N ASP A 71 19.46 1.28 -11.15
CA ASP A 71 19.60 -0.15 -10.90
C ASP A 71 18.23 -0.87 -10.92
N ILE A 72 17.19 -0.24 -10.38
CA ILE A 72 15.80 -0.76 -10.43
C ILE A 72 15.07 -0.45 -11.74
N LYS A 73 15.72 0.26 -12.68
CA LYS A 73 15.18 0.64 -14.00
C LYS A 73 13.88 1.45 -13.94
N VAL A 74 13.74 2.33 -12.95
CA VAL A 74 12.57 3.20 -12.82
C VAL A 74 12.90 4.59 -13.34
N GLY A 75 12.03 5.15 -14.20
CA GLY A 75 12.16 6.50 -14.70
C GLY A 75 12.05 7.53 -13.58
N PHE A 76 12.89 8.55 -13.58
CA PHE A 76 12.87 9.59 -12.55
C PHE A 76 13.02 11.00 -13.12
N VAL A 77 12.44 11.97 -12.42
CA VAL A 77 12.58 13.40 -12.69
C VAL A 77 12.90 14.17 -11.43
N LYS A 78 13.62 15.27 -11.57
CA LYS A 78 14.00 16.16 -10.49
C LYS A 78 13.03 17.32 -10.44
N MET A 79 12.63 17.71 -9.23
CA MET A 79 11.72 18.81 -8.97
C MET A 79 12.36 19.74 -7.94
N GLU A 80 12.58 20.99 -8.31
CA GLU A 80 13.25 21.97 -7.45
C GLU A 80 12.24 22.83 -6.67
N SER A 81 11.09 23.14 -7.28
CA SER A 81 10.02 23.96 -6.69
C SER A 81 8.67 23.26 -6.68
N VAL A 82 7.82 23.60 -5.71
CA VAL A 82 6.41 23.12 -5.60
C VAL A 82 5.57 23.56 -6.80
N GLU A 83 5.93 24.65 -7.47
CA GLU A 83 5.21 25.17 -8.64
C GLU A 83 5.30 24.22 -9.85
N GLU A 84 6.35 23.39 -9.92
CA GLU A 84 6.53 22.37 -10.97
C GLU A 84 5.57 21.17 -10.80
N PHE A 85 4.86 21.10 -9.67
CA PHE A 85 3.92 20.04 -9.36
C PHE A 85 2.76 19.97 -10.36
N GLU A 86 2.23 21.14 -10.78
CA GLU A 86 1.08 21.22 -11.70
C GLU A 86 1.42 20.67 -13.10
N GLY A 87 2.68 20.76 -13.52
CA GLY A 87 3.14 20.25 -14.81
C GLY A 87 3.41 18.75 -14.83
N LEU A 88 3.23 18.07 -13.69
CA LEU A 88 3.62 16.68 -13.49
C LEU A 88 2.44 15.73 -13.58
N ASP A 89 1.22 16.24 -13.48
CA ASP A 89 -0.01 15.47 -13.60
C ASP A 89 -0.17 15.01 -15.05
N SER A 90 0.16 13.74 -15.30
CA SER A 90 0.14 13.12 -16.62
C SER A 90 -0.55 11.78 -16.50
N PRO A 91 -1.57 11.48 -17.32
CA PRO A 91 -2.32 10.21 -17.23
C PRO A 91 -1.49 8.99 -17.66
N GLU A 92 -0.29 9.22 -18.20
CA GLU A 92 0.66 8.20 -18.61
C GLU A 92 1.45 7.61 -17.44
N PHE A 93 1.59 8.36 -16.34
CA PHE A 93 2.47 8.00 -15.23
C PHE A 93 1.81 8.07 -13.85
N GLU A 94 2.07 7.07 -13.02
CA GLU A 94 1.84 7.17 -11.58
C GLU A 94 3.07 7.83 -10.94
N ASN A 95 2.88 9.02 -10.41
CA ASN A 95 3.93 9.82 -9.80
C ASN A 95 4.19 9.43 -8.34
N VAL A 96 5.44 9.10 -8.03
CA VAL A 96 5.90 8.76 -6.67
C VAL A 96 6.96 9.76 -6.23
N PHE A 97 6.67 10.52 -5.19
CA PHE A 97 7.54 11.59 -4.70
C PHE A 97 8.50 11.06 -3.64
N VAL A 98 9.79 11.32 -3.82
CA VAL A 98 10.83 10.98 -2.84
C VAL A 98 11.22 12.24 -2.09
N VAL A 99 10.96 12.24 -0.78
CA VAL A 99 11.24 13.37 0.11
C VAL A 99 12.20 12.95 1.23
N THR A 100 13.24 13.74 1.46
CA THR A 100 14.30 13.43 2.43
C THR A 100 13.85 13.48 3.89
N ASP A 101 12.94 14.38 4.24
CA ASP A 101 12.37 14.52 5.59
C ASP A 101 10.85 14.75 5.54
N PHE A 102 10.10 14.04 6.39
CA PHE A 102 8.64 14.15 6.48
C PHE A 102 8.20 15.27 7.44
N GLN A 103 9.06 16.29 7.61
CA GLN A 103 8.76 17.50 8.36
C GLN A 103 8.79 18.76 7.49
N ASP A 104 9.23 18.63 6.23
CA ASP A 104 9.36 19.76 5.32
C ASP A 104 7.99 20.33 4.92
N SER A 105 7.96 21.62 4.57
CA SER A 105 6.73 22.25 4.06
C SER A 105 6.21 21.53 2.81
N VAL A 106 7.14 21.14 1.92
CA VAL A 106 6.81 20.42 0.69
C VAL A 106 6.17 19.06 0.97
N PHE A 107 6.63 18.35 2.00
CA PHE A 107 5.98 17.11 2.43
C PHE A 107 4.51 17.35 2.79
N ASN A 108 4.22 18.41 3.54
CA ASN A 108 2.85 18.73 3.95
C ASN A 108 1.97 19.09 2.75
N ASP A 109 2.52 19.76 1.75
CA ASP A 109 1.79 20.12 0.53
C ASP A 109 1.48 18.87 -0.30
N LEU A 110 2.46 17.99 -0.51
CA LEU A 110 2.28 16.69 -1.18
C LEU A 110 1.30 15.78 -0.43
N TYR A 111 1.36 15.79 0.90
CA TYR A 111 0.46 15.00 1.74
C TYR A 111 -0.99 15.50 1.65
N LYS A 112 -1.21 16.82 1.65
CA LYS A 112 -2.55 17.40 1.46
C LYS A 112 -3.10 17.18 0.06
N ALA A 113 -2.23 17.03 -0.93
CA ALA A 113 -2.58 16.70 -2.30
C ALA A 113 -2.77 15.19 -2.54
N ASP A 114 -2.85 14.37 -1.47
CA ASP A 114 -3.02 12.91 -1.54
C ASP A 114 -1.99 12.20 -2.46
N CYS A 115 -0.76 12.73 -2.52
CA CYS A 115 0.31 12.17 -3.33
C CYS A 115 0.95 10.95 -2.67
N ARG A 116 1.47 10.03 -3.49
CA ARG A 116 2.27 8.89 -3.03
C ARG A 116 3.68 9.37 -2.69
N VAL A 117 3.98 9.46 -1.39
CA VAL A 117 5.27 9.92 -0.88
C VAL A 117 6.07 8.77 -0.25
N ILE A 118 7.37 8.68 -0.57
CA ILE A 118 8.30 7.73 0.04
C ILE A 118 9.59 8.42 0.48
N GLY A 119 10.33 7.79 1.39
CA GLY A 119 11.66 8.23 1.80
C GLY A 119 12.78 7.61 0.94
N PRO A 120 13.95 8.26 0.85
CA PRO A 120 15.14 7.70 0.22
C PRO A 120 15.51 6.28 0.68
N PRO A 121 15.39 5.91 1.98
CA PRO A 121 15.71 4.56 2.44
C PRO A 121 14.92 3.45 1.73
N VAL A 122 13.68 3.74 1.30
CA VAL A 122 12.86 2.77 0.56
C VAL A 122 13.51 2.44 -0.77
N VAL A 123 13.88 3.46 -1.54
CA VAL A 123 14.49 3.31 -2.88
C VAL A 123 15.83 2.59 -2.80
N LEU A 124 16.67 2.97 -1.84
CA LEU A 124 17.96 2.32 -1.60
C LEU A 124 17.79 0.83 -1.25
N ASN A 125 16.85 0.50 -0.37
CA ASN A 125 16.54 -0.89 -0.02
C ASN A 125 16.02 -1.68 -1.23
N CYS A 126 15.19 -1.07 -2.09
CA CYS A 126 14.68 -1.73 -3.31
C CYS A 126 15.83 -2.07 -4.27
N SER A 127 16.75 -1.14 -4.50
CA SER A 127 17.94 -1.37 -5.32
C SER A 127 18.83 -2.48 -4.77
N GLN A 128 19.08 -2.49 -3.46
CA GLN A 128 19.91 -3.53 -2.82
C GLN A 128 19.29 -4.94 -2.92
N LYS A 129 17.97 -5.04 -2.84
CA LYS A 129 17.24 -6.32 -2.90
C LYS A 129 16.83 -6.74 -4.30
N GLY A 130 16.88 -5.83 -5.29
CA GLY A 130 16.34 -6.05 -6.61
C GLY A 130 14.80 -6.17 -6.62
N GLU A 131 14.13 -5.49 -5.69
CA GLU A 131 12.68 -5.51 -5.53
C GLU A 131 12.04 -4.26 -6.19
N PRO A 132 10.79 -4.35 -6.66
CA PRO A 132 10.06 -3.18 -7.15
C PRO A 132 9.68 -2.23 -6.01
N LEU A 133 9.33 -0.99 -6.35
CA LEU A 133 8.89 0.00 -5.36
C LEU A 133 7.60 -0.46 -4.65
N PRO A 134 7.55 -0.46 -3.32
CA PRO A 134 6.38 -0.90 -2.58
C PRO A 134 5.22 0.08 -2.75
N PHE A 135 4.02 -0.45 -2.93
CA PHE A 135 2.79 0.35 -2.93
C PHE A 135 2.31 0.59 -1.50
N SER A 136 2.06 1.85 -1.15
CA SER A 136 1.49 2.23 0.13
C SER A 136 0.55 3.42 -0.04
N CYS A 137 -0.64 3.35 0.57
CA CYS A 137 -1.60 4.45 0.59
C CYS A 137 -1.22 5.57 1.55
N ARG A 138 -0.18 5.37 2.36
CA ARG A 138 0.35 6.34 3.31
C ARG A 138 1.81 6.63 3.00
N PRO A 139 2.32 7.82 3.36
CA PRO A 139 3.74 8.11 3.24
C PRO A 139 4.61 7.05 3.93
N LEU A 140 5.63 6.56 3.22
CA LEU A 140 6.51 5.49 3.71
C LEU A 140 7.97 5.94 3.74
N TYR A 141 8.50 6.25 4.92
CA TYR A 141 9.88 6.72 5.04
C TYR A 141 10.92 5.60 4.86
N CYS A 142 10.68 4.43 5.47
CA CYS A 142 11.57 3.27 5.39
C CYS A 142 10.78 1.96 5.56
N THR A 143 11.42 0.83 5.29
CA THR A 143 10.80 -0.51 5.34
C THR A 143 11.03 -1.28 6.65
N SER A 144 11.61 -0.65 7.68
CA SER A 144 12.00 -1.31 8.93
C SER A 144 10.84 -1.98 9.68
N MET A 145 9.64 -1.42 9.57
CA MET A 145 8.42 -1.96 10.18
C MET A 145 7.43 -2.52 9.14
N MET A 146 7.90 -2.73 7.92
CA MET A 146 7.08 -3.34 6.86
C MET A 146 6.66 -4.75 7.30
N ASN A 147 5.38 -5.09 7.07
CA ASN A 147 4.78 -6.39 7.41
C ASN A 147 4.73 -6.71 8.92
N LEU A 148 4.93 -5.72 9.79
CA LEU A 148 4.68 -5.88 11.23
C LEU A 148 3.24 -5.49 11.58
N VAL A 149 2.56 -6.35 12.33
CA VAL A 149 1.25 -6.05 12.91
C VAL A 149 1.45 -5.68 14.38
N LEU A 150 1.08 -4.45 14.74
CA LEU A 150 1.28 -3.90 16.08
C LEU A 150 -0.06 -3.79 16.81
N CYS A 151 -0.08 -4.20 18.07
CA CYS A 151 -1.19 -3.96 18.99
C CYS A 151 -0.68 -3.15 20.19
N PHE A 152 -1.27 -1.99 20.39
CA PHE A 152 -0.91 -1.07 21.46
C PHE A 152 -2.02 -1.06 22.52
N THR A 153 -1.65 -1.16 23.80
CA THR A 153 -2.58 -1.06 24.94
C THR A 153 -1.91 -0.32 26.10
N GLY A 154 -2.71 0.32 26.97
CA GLY A 154 -2.21 0.95 28.21
C GLY A 154 -1.49 2.30 28.05
N PHE A 155 -1.61 2.99 26.92
CA PHE A 155 -1.00 4.30 26.72
C PHE A 155 -1.78 5.41 27.46
N ARG A 156 -1.06 6.24 28.23
CA ARG A 156 -1.58 7.50 28.77
C ARG A 156 -1.19 8.64 27.82
N LYS A 157 -2.04 9.66 27.67
CA LYS A 157 -1.67 10.86 26.90
C LYS A 157 -0.44 11.49 27.55
N LYS A 158 0.57 11.77 26.73
CA LYS A 158 1.70 12.61 27.13
C LYS A 158 1.19 14.06 27.12
N GLU A 159 1.27 14.74 28.26
CA GLU A 159 1.07 16.19 28.38
C GLU A 159 2.15 16.96 27.62
#